data_AF-A0A1I0DJS1-F1
#
_entry.id   AF-A0A1I0DJS1-F1
#
_cell.length_a   1.000
_cell.length_b   1.000
_cell.length_c   1.000
_cell.angle_alpha   90.00
_cell.angle_beta   90.00
_cell.angle_gamma   90.00
#
_symmetry.space_group_name_H-M   'P 1'
#
loop_
_entity.id
_entity.type
_entity.pdbx_description
1 polymer ?
#
loop_
_entity_poly.entity_id
_entity_poly.type
_entity_poly.pdbx_seq_one_letter_code
_entity_poly.pdbx_strand_id
1 'polypeptide(L)'
;MSKFTVEFKETILTKLLDGDYTSITALAQHYNISTSTLYKWQTELKAGLNDNDMKNKTTSKKTNSKTKSSIPVNKLTEAQKKLNIIIATSTLNEAELARYCRENGYDIAMVKSLLSECVEALAMKEMNVIAESHKLTEKDKEISHYKKELNRKDRALSETAALLVLSKKAKAIWGETQED
;
A
#
# COMPACT_ATOMS: atom_id res chain seq x y z
N MET A 1 -4.87 37.62 -8.88
CA MET A 1 -5.98 37.20 -9.75
C MET A 1 -5.54 35.97 -10.52
N SER A 2 -6.20 34.84 -10.30
CA SER A 2 -5.94 33.59 -11.02
C SER A 2 -6.14 33.85 -12.52
N LYS A 3 -5.08 33.72 -13.33
CA LYS A 3 -5.15 33.98 -14.78
C LYS A 3 -6.01 32.96 -15.54
N PHE A 4 -6.45 31.89 -14.89
CA PHE A 4 -7.24 30.82 -15.47
C PHE A 4 -8.46 30.55 -14.58
N THR A 5 -9.64 30.42 -15.19
CA THR A 5 -10.88 30.06 -14.51
C THR A 5 -10.84 28.61 -14.05
N VAL A 6 -11.61 28.28 -13.01
CA VAL A 6 -11.66 26.92 -12.45
C VAL A 6 -12.24 25.93 -13.47
N GLU A 7 -13.29 26.32 -14.17
CA GLU A 7 -13.91 25.51 -15.25
C GLU A 7 -12.93 25.22 -16.40
N PHE A 8 -12.08 26.18 -16.75
CA PHE A 8 -11.06 25.99 -17.79
C PHE A 8 -9.96 25.01 -17.34
N LYS A 9 -9.56 25.08 -16.07
CA LYS A 9 -8.64 24.10 -15.48
C LYS A 9 -9.24 22.69 -15.51
N GLU A 10 -10.50 22.53 -15.13
CA GLU A 10 -11.19 21.23 -15.08
C GLU A 10 -11.39 20.60 -16.46
N THR A 11 -11.77 21.39 -17.47
CA THR A 11 -11.91 20.92 -18.86
C THR A 11 -10.58 20.46 -19.48
N ILE A 12 -9.47 21.12 -19.16
CA ILE A 12 -8.14 20.69 -19.62
C ILE A 12 -7.71 19.41 -18.93
N LEU A 13 -8.01 19.29 -17.63
CA LEU A 13 -7.66 18.14 -16.83
C LEU A 13 -8.48 16.89 -17.20
N THR A 14 -9.77 17.02 -17.44
CA THR A 14 -10.64 15.93 -17.93
C THR A 14 -10.13 15.37 -19.26
N LYS A 15 -9.83 16.24 -20.24
CA LYS A 15 -9.21 15.85 -21.51
C LYS A 15 -7.84 15.19 -21.37
N LEU A 16 -7.09 15.48 -20.29
CA LEU A 16 -5.82 14.80 -19.99
C LEU A 16 -6.05 13.40 -19.41
N LEU A 17 -7.13 13.21 -18.64
CA LEU A 17 -7.52 11.91 -18.08
C LEU A 17 -8.15 10.98 -19.12
N ASP A 18 -8.91 11.54 -20.07
CA ASP A 18 -9.58 10.80 -21.14
C ASP A 18 -8.60 10.22 -22.17
N GLY A 19 -7.33 10.65 -22.14
CA GLY A 19 -6.26 10.07 -22.95
C GLY A 19 -6.21 10.56 -24.40
N ASP A 20 -7.01 11.59 -24.74
CA ASP A 20 -7.07 12.17 -26.09
C ASP A 20 -5.74 12.80 -26.56
N TYR A 21 -4.82 13.07 -25.63
CA TYR A 21 -3.52 13.67 -25.93
C TYR A 21 -2.36 12.78 -25.46
N THR A 22 -1.50 12.39 -26.40
CA THR A 22 -0.33 11.53 -26.19
C THR A 22 0.76 12.15 -25.31
N SER A 23 0.76 13.48 -25.12
CA SER A 23 1.76 14.18 -24.28
C SER A 23 1.27 15.54 -23.75
N ILE A 24 1.65 15.86 -22.51
CA ILE A 24 1.43 17.15 -21.83
C ILE A 24 2.01 18.31 -22.64
N THR A 25 3.10 18.07 -23.37
CA THR A 25 3.75 19.09 -24.21
C THR A 25 2.90 19.47 -25.42
N ALA A 26 2.21 18.50 -26.04
CA ALA A 26 1.31 18.77 -27.16
C ALA A 26 0.08 19.56 -26.71
N LEU A 27 -0.45 19.25 -25.53
CA LEU A 27 -1.55 19.98 -24.90
C LEU A 27 -1.15 21.43 -24.55
N ALA A 28 0.05 21.62 -24.01
CA ALA A 28 0.61 22.93 -23.70
C ALA A 28 0.69 23.84 -24.94
N GLN A 29 1.10 23.28 -26.08
CA GLN A 29 1.17 24.00 -27.35
C GLN A 29 -0.20 24.35 -27.90
N HIS A 30 -1.16 23.42 -27.85
CA HIS A 30 -2.51 23.62 -28.40
C HIS A 30 -3.29 24.70 -27.65
N TYR A 31 -3.19 24.73 -26.31
CA TYR A 31 -3.90 25.70 -25.47
C TYR A 31 -3.05 26.93 -25.12
N ASN A 32 -1.82 27.03 -25.64
CA ASN A 32 -0.85 28.09 -25.38
C ASN A 32 -0.62 28.36 -23.87
N ILE A 33 -0.45 27.27 -23.11
CA ILE A 33 -0.21 27.29 -21.67
C ILE A 33 1.22 26.81 -21.42
N SER A 34 1.91 27.39 -20.42
CA SER A 34 3.22 26.89 -20.03
C SER A 34 3.13 25.44 -19.53
N THR A 35 4.03 24.58 -20.01
CA THR A 35 4.17 23.18 -19.55
C THR A 35 4.27 23.10 -18.02
N SER A 36 4.96 24.06 -17.39
CA SER A 36 5.10 24.17 -15.93
C SER A 36 3.76 24.30 -15.19
N THR A 37 2.78 24.96 -15.80
CA THR A 37 1.45 25.18 -15.21
C THR A 37 0.61 23.91 -15.27
N LEU A 38 0.69 23.15 -16.37
CA LEU A 38 0.02 21.85 -16.50
C LEU A 38 0.60 20.81 -15.53
N TYR A 39 1.92 20.76 -15.38
CA TYR A 39 2.55 19.89 -14.37
C TYR A 39 2.09 20.24 -12.95
N LYS A 40 2.00 21.54 -12.63
CA LYS A 40 1.49 22.00 -11.34
C LYS A 40 0.05 21.54 -11.11
N TRP A 41 -0.85 21.70 -12.08
CA TRP A 41 -2.23 21.24 -11.96
C TRP A 41 -2.37 19.73 -11.84
N GLN A 42 -1.52 18.95 -12.52
CA GLN A 42 -1.49 17.50 -12.37
C GLN A 42 -1.04 17.08 -10.96
N THR A 43 -0.05 17.78 -10.38
CA THR A 43 0.39 17.51 -9.00
C THR A 43 -0.68 17.90 -7.98
N GLU A 44 -1.39 19.01 -8.20
CA GLU A 44 -2.50 19.44 -7.35
C GLU A 44 -3.68 18.46 -7.41
N LEU A 45 -4.00 17.90 -8.58
CA LEU A 45 -4.97 16.81 -8.69
C LEU A 45 -4.54 15.55 -7.94
N LYS A 46 -3.29 15.11 -8.12
CA LYS A 46 -2.77 13.92 -7.43
C LYS A 46 -2.73 14.12 -5.92
N ALA A 47 -2.48 15.35 -5.45
CA ALA A 47 -2.57 15.70 -4.04
C ALA A 47 -4.03 15.72 -3.57
N GLY A 48 -4.95 16.31 -4.33
CA GLY A 48 -6.38 16.35 -4.02
C GLY A 48 -7.06 14.98 -4.04
N LEU A 49 -6.64 14.05 -4.91
CA LEU A 49 -7.11 12.66 -4.89
C LEU A 49 -6.63 11.89 -3.64
N ASN A 50 -5.49 12.26 -3.05
CA ASN A 50 -4.98 11.65 -1.83
C ASN A 50 -5.55 12.30 -0.56
N ASP A 51 -6.08 13.52 -0.63
CA ASP A 51 -6.60 14.29 0.52
C ASP A 51 -8.08 13.98 0.84
N ASN A 52 -8.79 13.22 0.01
CA ASN A 52 -10.17 12.79 0.31
C ASN A 52 -10.26 11.72 1.42
N ASP A 53 -9.13 11.18 1.88
CA ASP A 53 -9.08 10.17 2.94
C ASP A 53 -8.53 10.68 4.28
N MET A 54 -8.28 12.00 4.44
CA MET A 54 -7.56 12.46 5.64
C MET A 54 -8.00 13.83 6.20
N LYS A 55 -9.31 14.02 6.37
CA LYS A 55 -9.86 14.99 7.31
C LYS A 55 -10.47 14.33 8.54
N ASN A 56 -9.63 13.69 9.36
CA ASN A 56 -9.81 13.81 10.81
C ASN A 56 -8.45 13.92 11.50
N LYS A 57 -8.29 15.00 12.27
CA LYS A 57 -7.06 15.50 12.85
C LYS A 57 -6.97 15.00 14.29
N THR A 58 -5.95 14.21 14.63
CA THR A 58 -5.25 14.34 15.92
C THR A 58 -3.83 13.76 15.83
N THR A 59 -2.86 14.67 15.85
CA THR A 59 -1.54 14.57 16.50
C THR A 59 -1.12 13.21 17.05
N SER A 60 -0.22 12.49 16.36
CA SER A 60 0.87 11.76 17.01
C SER A 60 1.91 11.25 16.00
N LYS A 61 3.19 11.48 16.35
CA LYS A 61 4.41 10.76 16.00
C LYS A 61 4.57 10.11 14.60
N LYS A 62 5.57 10.65 13.90
CA LYS A 62 6.46 9.96 12.95
C LYS A 62 6.60 8.46 13.24
N THR A 63 6.13 7.62 12.32
CA THR A 63 6.85 6.42 11.90
C THR A 63 6.78 6.33 10.39
N ASN A 64 7.95 6.18 9.76
CA ASN A 64 8.10 5.97 8.33
C ASN A 64 7.56 4.58 7.97
N SER A 65 6.37 4.49 7.41
CA SER A 65 5.96 3.32 6.62
C SER A 65 5.86 3.74 5.15
N LYS A 66 6.97 3.61 4.42
CA LYS A 66 6.96 3.61 2.95
C LYS A 66 6.31 2.31 2.47
N THR A 67 4.99 2.25 2.45
CA THR A 67 4.25 1.34 1.56
C THR A 67 4.02 2.06 0.24
N LYS A 68 5.09 2.17 -0.55
CA LYS A 68 4.98 2.52 -1.98
C LYS A 68 4.78 1.22 -2.75
N SER A 69 3.55 0.70 -2.76
CA SER A 69 3.15 -0.43 -3.62
C SER A 69 2.52 0.03 -4.94
N SER A 70 2.93 1.18 -5.49
CA SER A 70 2.66 1.46 -6.91
C SER A 70 3.68 0.68 -7.73
N ILE A 71 3.32 -0.53 -8.16
CA ILE A 71 4.06 -1.26 -9.18
C ILE A 71 4.17 -0.30 -10.39
N PRO A 72 5.38 0.08 -10.84
CA PRO A 72 5.51 0.99 -11.97
C PRO A 72 4.80 0.38 -13.17
N VAL A 73 3.95 1.15 -13.84
CA VAL A 73 3.08 0.71 -14.96
C VAL A 73 3.87 -0.05 -16.03
N ASN A 74 5.14 0.32 -16.27
CA ASN A 74 6.04 -0.39 -17.19
C ASN A 74 6.38 -1.82 -16.74
N LYS A 75 6.42 -2.13 -15.44
CA LYS A 75 6.63 -3.51 -14.97
C LYS A 75 5.39 -4.36 -15.18
N LEU A 76 4.19 -3.77 -15.11
CA LEU A 76 2.94 -4.48 -15.35
C LEU A 76 2.84 -4.92 -16.82
N THR A 77 3.23 -4.06 -17.75
CA THR A 77 3.27 -4.40 -19.18
C THR A 77 4.30 -5.47 -19.51
N GLU A 78 5.47 -5.46 -18.88
CA GLU A 78 6.49 -6.49 -19.08
C GLU A 78 6.09 -7.85 -18.46
N ALA A 79 5.46 -7.83 -17.28
CA ALA A 79 4.91 -9.05 -16.68
C ALA A 79 3.80 -9.66 -17.55
N GLN A 80 2.95 -8.82 -18.13
CA GLN A 80 1.89 -9.26 -19.05
C GLN A 80 2.46 -9.86 -20.34
N LYS A 81 3.54 -9.28 -20.90
CA LYS A 81 4.27 -9.87 -22.04
C LYS A 81 4.86 -11.24 -21.69
N LYS A 82 5.53 -11.37 -20.54
CA LYS A 82 6.07 -12.66 -20.06
C LYS A 82 4.95 -13.70 -19.90
N LEU A 83 3.82 -13.31 -19.33
CA LEU A 83 2.65 -14.18 -19.18
C LEU A 83 2.11 -14.65 -20.54
N ASN A 84 2.00 -13.75 -21.51
CA ASN A 84 1.55 -14.11 -22.86
C ASN A 84 2.47 -15.13 -23.53
N ILE A 85 3.79 -14.98 -23.36
CA ILE A 85 4.77 -15.95 -23.86
C ILE A 85 4.56 -17.30 -23.19
N ILE A 86 4.38 -17.35 -21.87
CA ILE A 86 4.14 -18.59 -21.12
C ILE A 86 2.86 -19.28 -21.58
N ILE A 87 1.77 -18.52 -21.75
CA ILE A 87 0.49 -19.06 -22.22
C ILE A 87 0.63 -19.64 -23.62
N ALA A 88 1.22 -18.89 -24.55
CA ALA A 88 1.42 -19.34 -25.93
C ALA A 88 2.34 -20.57 -26.01
N THR A 89 3.32 -20.68 -25.11
CA THR A 89 4.31 -21.77 -25.11
C THR A 89 3.87 -22.99 -24.31
N SER A 90 2.83 -22.88 -23.48
CA SER A 90 2.33 -23.97 -22.64
C SER A 90 1.79 -25.18 -23.41
N THR A 91 1.28 -24.99 -24.62
CA THR A 91 0.68 -26.06 -25.45
C THR A 91 1.61 -26.56 -26.56
N LEU A 92 2.77 -25.92 -26.76
CA LEU A 92 3.66 -26.18 -27.89
C LEU A 92 4.63 -27.32 -27.57
N ASN A 93 4.87 -28.21 -28.54
CA ASN A 93 5.94 -29.19 -28.47
C ASN A 93 7.32 -28.54 -28.72
N GLU A 94 8.44 -29.21 -28.41
CA GLU A 94 9.79 -28.63 -28.51
C GLU A 94 10.13 -28.11 -29.93
N ALA A 95 9.67 -28.80 -30.98
CA ALA A 95 9.83 -28.37 -32.36
C ALA A 95 9.01 -27.11 -32.71
N GLU A 96 7.82 -26.98 -32.12
CA GLU A 96 6.92 -25.84 -32.35
C GLU A 96 7.36 -24.62 -31.53
N LEU A 97 7.87 -24.85 -30.32
CA LEU A 97 8.52 -23.83 -29.50
C LEU A 97 9.70 -23.21 -30.25
N ALA A 98 10.54 -24.02 -30.89
CA ALA A 98 11.66 -23.53 -31.68
C ALA A 98 11.21 -22.68 -32.89
N ARG A 99 10.08 -23.04 -33.54
CA ARG A 99 9.48 -22.24 -34.62
C ARG A 99 8.92 -20.92 -34.09
N TYR A 100 8.14 -20.97 -33.02
CA TYR A 100 7.56 -19.80 -32.35
C TYR A 100 8.64 -18.82 -31.89
N CYS A 101 9.74 -19.32 -31.32
CA CYS A 101 10.89 -18.53 -30.93
C CYS A 101 11.56 -17.83 -32.13
N ARG A 102 11.71 -18.51 -33.27
CA ARG A 102 12.27 -17.92 -34.49
C ARG A 102 11.36 -16.85 -35.10
N GLU A 103 10.05 -17.08 -35.11
CA GLU A 103 9.06 -16.15 -35.67
C GLU A 103 8.93 -14.87 -34.82
N ASN A 104 8.99 -14.99 -33.50
CA ASN A 104 8.83 -13.87 -32.58
C ASN A 104 10.16 -13.26 -32.10
N GLY A 105 11.30 -13.82 -32.51
CA GLY A 105 12.64 -13.34 -32.13
C GLY A 105 13.02 -13.62 -30.67
N TYR A 106 12.45 -14.66 -30.05
CA TYR A 106 12.76 -15.06 -28.68
C TYR A 106 13.83 -16.15 -28.64
N ASP A 107 14.65 -16.16 -27.59
CA ASP A 107 15.59 -17.24 -27.34
C ASP A 107 14.91 -18.40 -26.60
N ILE A 108 15.14 -19.63 -27.07
CA ILE A 108 14.56 -20.85 -26.48
C ILE A 108 15.03 -21.03 -25.04
N ALA A 109 16.30 -20.71 -24.75
CA ALA A 109 16.83 -20.83 -23.39
C ALA A 109 16.14 -19.85 -22.43
N MET A 110 15.88 -18.61 -22.89
CA MET A 110 15.13 -17.63 -22.12
C MET A 110 13.72 -18.11 -21.79
N VAL A 111 12.98 -18.66 -22.76
CA VAL A 111 11.61 -19.17 -22.52
C VAL A 111 11.61 -20.34 -21.53
N LYS A 112 12.54 -21.29 -21.68
CA LYS A 112 12.67 -22.41 -20.75
C LYS A 112 13.01 -21.93 -19.33
N SER A 113 13.92 -20.96 -19.19
CA SER A 113 14.24 -20.36 -17.88
C SER A 113 13.04 -19.66 -17.26
N LEU A 114 12.23 -18.97 -18.08
CA LEU A 114 11.04 -18.26 -17.62
C LEU A 114 9.96 -19.25 -17.12
N LEU A 115 9.80 -20.38 -17.79
CA LEU A 115 8.90 -21.45 -17.35
C LEU A 115 9.37 -22.06 -16.02
N SER A 116 10.66 -22.36 -15.87
CA SER A 116 11.23 -22.86 -14.61
C SER A 116 11.05 -21.85 -13.48
N GLU A 117 11.38 -20.58 -13.73
CA GLU A 117 11.21 -19.48 -12.76
C GLU A 117 9.75 -19.35 -12.32
N CYS A 118 8.79 -19.53 -13.23
CA CYS A 118 7.37 -19.50 -12.86
C CYS A 118 6.97 -20.67 -11.95
N VAL A 119 7.43 -21.89 -12.25
CA VAL A 119 7.14 -23.07 -11.42
C VAL A 119 7.77 -22.91 -10.03
N GLU A 120 9.02 -22.48 -9.98
CA GLU A 120 9.74 -22.21 -8.72
C GLU A 120 9.07 -21.10 -7.91
N ALA A 121 8.67 -20.00 -8.56
CA ALA A 121 7.98 -18.90 -7.91
C ALA A 121 6.63 -19.32 -7.31
N LEU A 122 5.88 -20.19 -8.01
CA LEU A 122 4.63 -20.75 -7.48
C LEU A 122 4.89 -21.65 -6.27
N ALA A 123 5.86 -22.55 -6.34
CA ALA A 123 6.24 -23.42 -5.23
C ALA A 123 6.72 -22.62 -4.00
N MET A 124 7.55 -21.60 -4.22
CA MET A 124 8.02 -20.71 -3.15
C MET A 124 6.87 -19.90 -2.54
N LYS A 125 5.90 -19.45 -3.34
CA LYS A 125 4.73 -18.72 -2.84
C LYS A 125 3.89 -19.58 -1.91
N GLU A 126 3.64 -20.84 -2.26
CA GLU A 126 2.90 -21.77 -1.40
C GLU A 126 3.61 -21.98 -0.05
N MET A 127 4.94 -22.21 -0.08
CA MET A 127 5.73 -22.35 1.13
C MET A 127 5.71 -21.07 2.00
N ASN A 128 5.80 -19.90 1.37
CA ASN A 128 5.75 -18.61 2.07
C ASN A 128 4.39 -18.34 2.71
N VAL A 129 3.28 -18.67 2.05
CA VAL A 129 1.93 -18.52 2.61
C VAL A 129 1.78 -19.37 3.88
N ILE A 130 2.27 -20.61 3.85
CA ILE A 130 2.24 -21.50 5.02
C ILE A 130 3.09 -20.90 6.15
N ALA A 131 4.33 -20.51 5.87
CA ALA A 131 5.22 -19.90 6.87
C ALA A 131 4.64 -18.60 7.45
N GLU A 132 4.04 -17.76 6.63
CA GLU A 132 3.41 -16.50 7.05
C GLU A 132 2.18 -16.77 7.92
N SER A 133 1.36 -17.78 7.58
CA SER A 133 0.22 -18.19 8.41
C SER A 133 0.66 -18.64 9.81
N HIS A 134 1.72 -19.46 9.90
CA HIS A 134 2.28 -19.89 11.18
C HIS A 134 2.75 -18.69 12.01
N LYS A 135 3.52 -17.78 11.40
CA LYS A 135 3.99 -16.56 12.05
C LYS A 135 2.85 -15.67 12.54
N LEU A 136 1.74 -15.61 11.80
CA LEU A 136 0.55 -14.87 12.22
C LEU A 136 -0.08 -15.49 13.47
N THR A 137 -0.22 -16.82 13.51
CA THR A 137 -0.75 -17.51 14.70
C THR A 137 0.12 -17.34 15.95
N GLU A 138 1.45 -17.30 15.79
CA GLU A 138 2.37 -17.03 16.89
C GLU A 138 2.20 -15.62 17.45
N LYS A 139 2.11 -14.63 16.55
CA LYS A 139 1.82 -13.23 16.92
C LYS A 139 0.49 -13.09 17.65
N ASP A 140 -0.55 -13.79 17.20
CA ASP A 140 -1.86 -13.75 17.86
C ASP A 140 -1.81 -14.34 19.28
N LYS A 141 -1.03 -15.41 19.48
CA LYS A 141 -0.79 -15.98 20.82
C LYS A 141 -0.05 -14.99 21.72
N GLU A 142 1.01 -14.36 21.22
CA GLU A 142 1.74 -13.31 21.95
C GLU A 142 0.83 -12.15 22.33
N ILE A 143 0.04 -11.64 21.38
CA ILE A 143 -0.92 -10.55 21.62
C ILE A 143 -1.94 -10.96 22.68
N SER A 144 -2.49 -12.17 22.60
CA SER A 144 -3.44 -12.68 23.59
C SER A 144 -2.80 -12.78 24.98
N HIS A 145 -1.56 -13.27 25.06
CA HIS A 145 -0.79 -13.32 26.31
C HIS A 145 -0.59 -11.92 26.91
N TYR A 146 -0.10 -10.97 26.12
CA TYR A 146 0.12 -9.60 26.58
C TYR A 146 -1.17 -8.88 26.96
N LYS A 147 -2.28 -9.10 26.23
CA LYS A 147 -3.59 -8.57 26.61
C LYS A 147 -4.06 -9.08 27.97
N LYS A 148 -3.87 -10.38 28.26
CA LYS A 148 -4.22 -10.97 29.56
C LYS A 148 -3.37 -10.38 30.68
N GLU A 149 -2.07 -10.24 30.44
CA GLU A 149 -1.17 -9.61 31.41
C GLU A 149 -1.52 -8.15 31.67
N LEU A 150 -1.86 -7.40 30.62
CA LEU A 150 -2.28 -6.00 30.75
C LEU A 150 -3.56 -5.90 31.59
N ASN A 151 -4.58 -6.70 31.29
CA ASN A 151 -5.82 -6.74 32.06
C ASN A 151 -5.58 -7.08 33.54
N ARG A 152 -4.66 -8.01 33.85
CA ARG A 152 -4.33 -8.34 35.24
C ARG A 152 -3.68 -7.15 35.96
N LYS A 153 -2.77 -6.45 35.28
CA LYS A 153 -2.09 -5.27 35.82
C LYS A 153 -3.05 -4.10 36.00
N ASP A 154 -3.92 -3.85 35.03
CA ASP A 154 -4.96 -2.80 35.11
C ASP A 154 -5.97 -3.08 36.21
N ARG A 155 -6.38 -4.34 36.38
CA ARG A 155 -7.25 -4.74 37.50
C ARG A 155 -6.59 -4.47 38.84
N ALA A 156 -5.35 -4.92 39.05
CA ALA A 156 -4.61 -4.65 40.27
C ALA A 156 -4.46 -3.14 40.53
N LEU A 157 -4.16 -2.34 39.50
CA LEU A 157 -4.08 -0.88 39.59
C LEU A 157 -5.43 -0.26 39.97
N SER A 158 -6.53 -0.75 39.38
CA SER A 158 -7.87 -0.27 39.73
C SER A 158 -8.27 -0.62 41.17
N GLU A 159 -7.88 -1.80 41.64
CA GLU A 159 -8.11 -2.23 43.02
C GLU A 159 -7.31 -1.37 44.01
N THR A 160 -6.04 -1.07 43.72
CA THR A 160 -5.25 -0.15 44.58
C THR A 160 -5.80 1.28 44.55
N ALA A 161 -6.24 1.77 43.38
CA ALA A 161 -6.89 3.08 43.28
C ALA A 161 -8.20 3.13 44.08
N ALA A 162 -9.01 2.07 44.02
CA ALA A 162 -10.25 1.96 44.80
C ALA A 162 -9.96 1.94 46.32
N LEU A 163 -8.96 1.18 46.77
CA LEU A 163 -8.53 1.16 48.18
C LEU A 163 -8.03 2.54 48.64
N LEU A 164 -7.27 3.25 47.80
CA LEU A 164 -6.79 4.60 48.10
C LEU A 164 -7.93 5.62 48.18
N VAL A 165 -8.93 5.52 47.30
CA VAL A 165 -10.14 6.36 47.39
C VAL A 165 -10.92 6.04 48.66
N LEU A 166 -11.07 4.76 49.00
CA LEU A 166 -11.78 4.35 50.21
C LEU A 166 -11.07 4.83 51.48
N SER A 167 -9.73 4.72 51.55
CA SER A 167 -8.96 5.21 52.70
C SER A 167 -9.06 6.73 52.86
N LYS A 168 -9.02 7.49 51.76
CA LYS A 168 -9.26 8.94 51.78
C LYS A 168 -10.67 9.28 52.29
N LYS A 169 -11.70 8.56 51.83
CA LYS A 169 -13.08 8.76 52.29
C LYS A 169 -13.23 8.43 53.77
N ALA A 170 -12.60 7.34 54.24
CA ALA A 170 -12.62 6.97 55.65
C ALA A 170 -11.96 8.04 56.53
N LYS A 171 -10.75 8.51 56.15
CA LYS A 171 -10.08 9.63 56.84
C LYS A 171 -10.92 10.90 56.88
N ALA A 172 -11.68 11.20 55.82
CA ALA A 172 -12.56 12.38 55.79
C ALA A 172 -13.77 12.26 56.73
N ILE A 173 -14.29 11.06 56.96
CA ILE A 173 -15.45 10.82 57.84
C ILE A 173 -15.03 10.71 59.31
N TRP A 174 -13.98 9.93 59.57
CA TRP A 174 -13.55 9.59 60.94
C TRP A 174 -12.40 10.45 61.47
N GLY A 175 -11.85 11.36 60.66
CA GLY A 175 -10.63 12.10 60.98
C GLY A 175 -9.37 11.25 60.78
N GLU A 176 -8.19 11.88 60.88
CA GLU A 176 -6.94 11.13 60.88
C GLU A 176 -6.83 10.32 62.17
N THR A 177 -6.88 8.99 62.07
CA THR A 177 -6.25 8.15 63.08
C THR A 177 -4.77 8.51 63.05
N GLN A 178 -4.32 9.26 64.05
CA GLN A 178 -2.90 9.49 64.31
C GLN A 178 -2.26 8.10 64.48
N GLU A 179 -1.48 7.67 63.50
CA GLU A 179 -0.61 6.49 63.61
C GLU A 179 0.65 6.97 64.34
N ASP A 180 0.82 6.54 65.60
CA ASP A 180 2.13 6.51 66.28
C ASP A 180 3.02 5.41 65.66
#